data_AF-A0ABD3AQ41-F1
#
_entry.id   AF-A0ABD3AQ41-F1
#
_cell.length_a   1.000
_cell.length_b   1.000
_cell.length_c   1.000
_cell.angle_alpha   90.00
_cell.angle_beta   90.00
_cell.angle_gamma   90.00
#
_symmetry.space_group_name_H-M   'P 1'
#
loop_
_entity.id
_entity.type
_entity.pdbx_description
1 polymer ?
#
loop_
_entity_poly.entity_id
_entity_poly.type
_entity_poly.pdbx_seq_one_letter_code
_entity_poly.pdbx_strand_id
1 'polypeptide(L)'
;MKMTELVFVLSPGRGYIVAIIELAKCLLEEDQRLSLTILVIKRPYSAKIDSDTEELAAINTNIRFIDRPQVDPPESMNCFEHFMPVYIDKHKSHVKDAMVNTYCQNQLLLP
;
A
#
# COMPACT_ATOMS: atom_id res chain seq x y z
N MET A 1 -4.13 -10.46 25.16
CA MET A 1 -2.91 -9.93 24.51
C MET A 1 -3.30 -8.82 23.57
N LYS A 2 -2.51 -7.76 23.43
CA LYS A 2 -2.82 -6.61 22.56
C LYS A 2 -2.39 -6.91 21.12
N MET A 3 -3.30 -6.69 20.16
CA MET A 3 -2.98 -6.73 18.73
C MET A 3 -2.13 -5.51 18.36
N THR A 4 -1.11 -5.72 17.53
CA THR A 4 -0.26 -4.67 16.97
C THR A 4 -0.53 -4.55 15.49
N GLU A 5 -0.82 -3.34 15.04
CA GLU A 5 -1.05 -3.05 13.63
C GLU A 5 0.25 -2.53 12.99
N LEU A 6 0.62 -3.11 11.85
CA LEU A 6 1.76 -2.71 11.05
C LEU A 6 1.29 -2.31 9.65
N VAL A 7 1.69 -1.11 9.23
CA VAL A 7 1.32 -0.55 7.94
C VAL A 7 2.58 -0.36 7.09
N PHE A 8 2.67 -1.05 5.97
CA PHE A 8 3.71 -0.84 4.95
C PHE A 8 3.22 0.18 3.93
N VAL A 9 4.06 1.14 3.54
CA VAL A 9 3.78 2.09 2.46
C VAL A 9 4.81 1.89 1.36
N LEU A 10 4.36 1.42 0.19
CA LEU A 10 5.22 1.08 -0.93
C LEU A 10 5.13 2.13 -2.03
N SER A 11 6.29 2.55 -2.54
CA SER A 11 6.39 3.34 -3.76
C SER A 11 5.97 2.51 -4.99
N PRO A 12 5.60 3.15 -6.11
CA PRO A 12 5.24 2.43 -7.32
C PRO A 12 6.41 1.59 -7.87
N GLY A 13 6.19 0.29 -8.14
CA GLY A 13 7.17 -0.58 -8.79
C GLY A 13 7.05 -2.05 -8.40
N ARG A 14 7.27 -2.97 -9.36
CA ARG A 14 7.07 -4.43 -9.16
C ARG A 14 8.09 -5.07 -8.21
N GLY A 15 9.35 -4.64 -8.27
CA GLY A 15 10.46 -5.35 -7.62
C GLY A 15 10.36 -5.47 -6.10
N TYR A 16 9.71 -4.52 -5.44
CA TYR A 16 9.60 -4.49 -3.98
C TYR A 16 8.36 -5.20 -3.44
N ILE A 17 7.34 -5.35 -4.28
CA ILE A 17 6.04 -5.85 -3.85
C ILE A 17 6.16 -7.32 -3.43
N VAL A 18 6.73 -8.19 -4.28
CA VAL A 18 6.88 -9.62 -4.00
C VAL A 18 7.67 -9.87 -2.70
N ALA A 19 8.77 -9.16 -2.48
CA ALA A 19 9.58 -9.33 -1.28
C ALA A 19 8.83 -8.92 0.01
N ILE A 20 8.03 -7.85 -0.05
CA ILE A 20 7.23 -7.40 1.11
C ILE A 20 6.11 -8.38 1.43
N ILE A 21 5.56 -9.07 0.42
CA ILE A 21 4.57 -10.13 0.65
C ILE A 21 5.19 -11.28 1.41
N GLU A 22 6.32 -11.78 0.95
CA GLU A 22 6.99 -12.90 1.61
C GLU A 22 7.39 -12.52 3.03
N LEU A 23 7.88 -11.29 3.24
CA LEU A 23 8.11 -10.77 4.59
C LEU A 23 6.83 -10.73 5.42
N ALA A 24 5.71 -10.24 4.86
CA ALA A 24 4.42 -10.17 5.55
C ALA A 24 3.91 -11.56 5.96
N LYS A 25 4.05 -12.57 5.10
CA LYS A 25 3.71 -13.96 5.42
C LYS A 25 4.53 -14.47 6.60
N CYS A 26 5.86 -14.32 6.55
CA CYS A 26 6.73 -14.74 7.65
C CYS A 26 6.37 -14.02 8.95
N LEU A 27 6.08 -12.72 8.92
CA LEU A 27 5.69 -11.98 10.13
C LEU A 27 4.39 -12.50 10.75
N LEU A 28 3.38 -12.82 9.94
CA LEU A 28 2.09 -13.35 10.42
C LEU A 28 2.20 -14.79 10.93
N GLU A 29 3.09 -15.59 10.36
CA GLU A 29 3.38 -16.95 10.82
C GLU A 29 4.07 -16.94 12.19
N GLU A 30 4.98 -15.99 12.41
CA GLU A 30 5.76 -15.89 13.66
C GLU A 30 4.99 -15.23 14.81
N ASP A 31 4.15 -14.22 14.56
CA ASP A 31 3.37 -13.55 15.62
C ASP A 31 1.91 -13.30 15.20
N GLN A 32 1.01 -14.14 15.70
CA GLN A 32 -0.44 -14.06 15.48
C GLN A 32 -1.09 -12.80 16.07
N ARG A 33 -0.34 -11.98 16.83
CA ARG A 33 -0.82 -10.69 17.36
C ARG A 33 -0.57 -9.54 16.37
N LEU A 34 0.04 -9.82 15.22
CA LEU A 34 0.24 -8.84 14.17
C LEU A 34 -0.98 -8.79 13.25
N SER A 35 -1.40 -7.57 12.91
CA SER A 35 -2.28 -7.30 11.78
C SER A 35 -1.52 -6.41 10.80
N LEU A 36 -1.47 -6.81 9.54
CA LEU A 36 -0.67 -6.14 8.51
C LEU A 36 -1.58 -5.45 7.50
N THR A 37 -1.25 -4.21 7.15
CA THR A 37 -1.84 -3.48 6.01
C THR A 37 -0.71 -3.07 5.07
N ILE A 38 -0.89 -3.24 3.76
CA ILE A 38 0.10 -2.82 2.74
C ILE A 38 -0.56 -1.81 1.82
N LEU A 39 -0.14 -0.56 1.93
CA LEU A 39 -0.57 0.56 1.10
C LEU A 39 0.38 0.69 -0.09
N VAL A 40 -0.14 0.57 -1.31
CA VAL A 40 0.64 0.65 -2.54
C VAL A 40 0.22 1.87 -3.35
N ILE A 41 1.18 2.73 -3.70
CA ILE A 41 0.95 3.83 -4.65
C ILE A 41 0.95 3.24 -6.07
N LYS A 42 -0.12 3.49 -6.84
CA LYS A 42 -0.24 3.00 -8.21
C LYS A 42 0.81 3.61 -9.14
N ARG A 43 1.11 2.89 -10.23
CA ARG A 43 2.00 3.43 -11.27
C ARG A 43 1.28 4.50 -12.08
N PRO A 44 1.94 5.63 -12.39
CA PRO A 44 1.32 6.73 -13.13
C PRO A 44 1.03 6.44 -14.60
N TYR A 45 1.58 5.37 -15.16
CA TYR A 45 1.54 5.01 -16.57
C TYR A 45 0.77 3.71 -16.84
N SER A 46 0.12 3.12 -15.84
CA SER A 46 -0.75 1.95 -16.04
C SER A 46 -2.08 2.12 -15.28
N ALA A 47 -3.18 2.23 -16.03
CA ALA A 47 -4.54 2.27 -15.48
C ALA A 47 -5.00 0.91 -14.93
N LYS A 48 -4.36 -0.19 -15.35
CA LYS A 48 -4.52 -1.48 -14.70
C LYS A 48 -3.86 -1.42 -13.33
N ILE A 49 -4.65 -1.74 -12.30
CA ILE A 49 -4.16 -2.43 -11.11
C ILE A 49 -3.23 -3.51 -11.66
N ASP A 50 -1.94 -3.47 -11.35
CA ASP A 50 -1.02 -4.51 -11.81
C ASP A 50 -1.67 -5.85 -11.45
N SER A 51 -1.76 -6.79 -12.39
CA SER A 51 -2.30 -8.13 -12.11
C SER A 51 -1.66 -8.74 -10.84
N ASP A 52 -0.41 -8.35 -10.58
CA ASP A 52 0.38 -8.66 -9.40
C ASP A 52 -0.27 -8.21 -8.07
N THR A 53 -1.09 -7.16 -8.07
CA THR A 53 -1.80 -6.62 -6.88
C THR A 53 -3.16 -7.29 -6.63
N GLU A 54 -3.80 -7.84 -7.67
CA GLU A 54 -5.02 -8.65 -7.52
C GLU A 54 -4.71 -10.05 -6.98
N GLU A 55 -3.64 -10.68 -7.47
CA GLU A 55 -3.12 -11.97 -6.97
C GLU A 55 -2.73 -11.87 -5.49
N LEU A 56 -2.31 -10.67 -5.10
CA LEU A 56 -1.90 -10.26 -3.77
C LEU A 56 -3.05 -10.11 -2.77
N ALA A 57 -4.14 -9.46 -3.21
CA ALA A 57 -5.37 -9.32 -2.43
C ALA A 57 -5.99 -10.69 -2.10
N ALA A 58 -5.74 -11.70 -2.95
CA ALA A 58 -6.25 -13.05 -2.78
C ALA A 58 -5.50 -13.89 -1.72
N ILE A 59 -4.27 -13.50 -1.32
CA ILE A 59 -3.40 -14.32 -0.46
C ILE A 59 -3.66 -14.07 1.04
N ASN A 60 -4.25 -12.94 1.45
CA ASN A 60 -4.66 -12.73 2.84
C ASN A 60 -5.61 -11.54 3.02
N THR A 61 -6.51 -11.63 4.00
CA THR A 61 -7.69 -10.75 4.18
C THR A 61 -7.41 -9.33 4.66
N ASN A 62 -6.17 -8.97 5.02
CA ASN A 62 -5.84 -7.65 5.59
C ASN A 62 -5.01 -6.74 4.67
N ILE A 63 -4.76 -7.13 3.42
CA ILE A 63 -4.02 -6.30 2.47
C ILE A 63 -4.98 -5.29 1.79
N ARG A 64 -4.77 -3.99 2.02
CA ARG A 64 -5.63 -2.90 1.48
C ARG A 64 -4.88 -1.97 0.55
N PHE A 65 -5.30 -1.92 -0.71
CA PHE A 65 -4.73 -1.04 -1.72
C PHE A 65 -5.41 0.34 -1.70
N ILE A 66 -4.61 1.41 -1.77
CA ILE A 66 -5.14 2.77 -1.98
C ILE A 66 -5.31 2.96 -3.49
N ASP A 67 -6.56 2.86 -3.95
CA ASP A 67 -6.85 2.93 -5.39
C ASP A 67 -6.96 4.38 -5.93
N ARG A 68 -7.29 5.38 -5.10
CA ARG A 68 -7.77 6.68 -5.61
C ARG A 68 -7.29 7.87 -4.77
N PRO A 69 -7.02 9.04 -5.39
CA PRO A 69 -7.31 9.42 -6.78
C PRO A 69 -6.06 9.43 -7.68
N GLN A 70 -6.29 9.23 -8.98
CA GLN A 70 -5.32 9.51 -10.03
C GLN A 70 -4.84 10.95 -9.88
N VAL A 71 -3.64 11.09 -9.33
CA VAL A 71 -2.89 12.32 -9.49
C VAL A 71 -2.40 12.34 -10.92
N ASP A 72 -2.75 13.40 -11.67
CA ASP A 72 -2.24 13.56 -13.03
C ASP A 72 -0.71 13.48 -13.01
N PRO A 73 -0.13 12.58 -13.83
CA PRO A 73 1.32 12.52 -13.92
C PRO A 73 1.85 13.90 -14.32
N PRO A 74 2.89 14.45 -13.65
CA PRO A 74 3.56 15.66 -14.10
C PRO A 74 3.88 15.61 -15.60
N GLU A 75 3.72 16.74 -16.32
CA GLU A 75 3.99 16.86 -17.76
C GLU A 75 5.39 16.36 -18.15
N SER A 76 6.34 16.39 -17.21
CA SER A 76 7.71 15.89 -17.36
C SER A 76 7.86 14.39 -17.08
N MET A 77 7.02 13.51 -17.64
CA MET A 77 7.23 12.04 -17.55
C MET A 77 8.53 11.57 -18.21
N ASN A 78 9.22 12.45 -18.95
CA ASN A 78 10.44 12.16 -19.69
C ASN A 78 11.66 11.83 -18.79
N CYS A 79 11.64 12.21 -17.51
CA CYS A 79 12.71 11.87 -16.57
C CYS A 79 12.15 11.29 -15.28
N PHE A 80 12.36 9.99 -15.08
CA PHE A 80 11.89 9.24 -13.90
C PHE A 80 12.38 9.86 -12.58
N GLU A 81 13.64 10.29 -12.53
CA GLU A 81 14.26 10.87 -11.32
C GLU A 81 13.62 12.19 -10.90
N HIS A 82 13.12 12.99 -11.84
CA HIS A 82 12.43 14.25 -11.55
C HIS A 82 10.94 14.04 -11.29
N PHE A 83 10.33 13.13 -12.06
CA PHE A 83 8.90 12.88 -12.04
C PHE A 83 8.44 12.14 -10.76
N MET A 84 9.17 11.10 -10.35
CA MET A 84 8.74 10.20 -9.27
C MET A 84 8.65 10.87 -7.90
N PRO A 85 9.61 11.71 -7.47
CA PRO A 85 9.49 12.41 -6.19
C PRO A 85 8.25 13.31 -6.13
N VAL A 86 7.95 14.04 -7.21
CA VAL A 86 6.75 14.90 -7.30
C VAL A 86 5.48 14.04 -7.27
N TYR A 87 5.48 12.92 -7.99
CA TYR A 87 4.36 12.00 -7.98
C TYR A 87 4.09 11.40 -6.59
N ILE A 88 5.13 10.96 -5.88
CA ILE A 88 5.04 10.44 -4.51
C ILE A 88 4.57 11.53 -3.54
N ASP A 89 5.08 12.76 -3.67
CA ASP A 89 4.70 13.88 -2.81
C ASP A 89 3.20 14.18 -2.89
N LYS A 90 2.64 14.20 -4.11
CA LYS A 90 1.21 14.38 -4.34
C LYS A 90 0.33 13.25 -3.75
N HIS A 91 0.90 12.07 -3.42
CA HIS A 91 0.18 10.98 -2.77
C HIS A 91 0.21 11.02 -1.23
N LYS A 92 1.01 11.90 -0.61
CA LYS A 92 1.18 11.93 0.85
C LYS A 92 -0.13 12.14 1.62
N SER A 93 -1.01 13.02 1.13
CA SER A 93 -2.34 13.24 1.75
C SER A 93 -3.18 11.97 1.68
N HIS A 94 -3.22 11.30 0.53
CA HIS A 94 -3.97 10.07 0.33
C HIS A 94 -3.48 8.92 1.21
N VAL A 95 -2.16 8.80 1.39
CA VAL A 95 -1.58 7.83 2.33
C VAL A 95 -2.02 8.13 3.75
N LYS A 96 -1.96 9.40 4.18
CA LYS A 96 -2.43 9.80 5.53
C LYS A 96 -3.91 9.48 5.72
N ASP A 97 -4.76 9.81 4.75
CA ASP A 97 -6.19 9.53 4.82
C ASP A 97 -6.48 8.03 4.91
N ALA A 98 -5.75 7.21 4.14
CA ALA A 98 -5.88 5.76 4.21
C ALA A 98 -5.42 5.20 5.56
N MET A 99 -4.35 5.73 6.14
CA MET A 99 -3.91 5.35 7.49
C MET A 99 -4.98 5.69 8.55
N VAL A 100 -5.55 6.90 8.49
CA VAL A 100 -6.64 7.31 9.40
C VAL A 100 -7.84 6.40 9.23
N ASN A 101 -8.26 6.12 7.99
CA ASN A 101 -9.37 5.21 7.73
C ASN A 101 -9.11 3.80 8.25
N THR A 102 -7.90 3.29 8.09
CA THR A 102 -7.52 1.96 8.55
C THR A 102 -7.57 1.90 10.07
N TYR A 103 -7.01 2.90 10.74
CA TYR A 103 -7.07 3.05 12.19
C TYR A 103 -8.51 3.12 12.72
N CYS A 104 -9.35 3.98 12.12
CA CYS A 104 -10.75 4.12 12.51
C CYS A 104 -11.54 2.82 12.30
N GLN A 105 -11.34 2.13 11.18
CA GLN A 105 -12.00 0.83 10.94
C GLN A 105 -11.59 -0.23 11.96
N ASN A 106 -10.32 -0.25 12.38
CA ASN A 106 -9.84 -1.21 13.35
C ASN A 106 -10.29 -0.86 14.79
N GLN A 107 -10.50 0.42 15.11
CA GLN A 107 -11.13 0.82 16.38
C GLN A 107 -12.61 0.43 16.46
N LEU A 108 -13.35 0.48 15.34
CA LEU A 108 -14.77 0.13 15.28
C LEU A 108 -15.03 -1.39 15.42
N LEU A 109 -14.00 -2.22 15.33
CA LEU A 109 -14.06 -3.68 15.46
C LEU A 109 -13.63 -4.18 16.86
N LEU A 110 -13.29 -3.27 17.78
CA LEU A 110 -13.04 -3.60 19.18
C LEU A 110 -14.39 -3.63 19.95
N PRO A 111 -14.71 -4.71 20.68
CA PRO A 111 -15.92 -4.78 21.51
C PRO A 111 -15.91 -3.82 22.70
#